data_AF-A0A031G073-F1
#
_entry.id   AF-A0A031G073-F1
#
_cell.length_a   1.000
_cell.length_b   1.000
_cell.length_c   1.000
_cell.angle_alpha   90.00
_cell.angle_beta   90.00
_cell.angle_gamma   90.00
#
_symmetry.space_group_name_H-M   'P 1'
#
loop_
_entity.id
_entity.type
_entity.pdbx_description
1 polymer ?
#
loop_
_entity_poly.entity_id
_entity_poly.type
_entity_poly.pdbx_seq_one_letter_code
_entity_poly.pdbx_strand_id
1 'polypeptide(L)' 'MSDTREDPTPDQDAPTGGDDGTESQLDADNAVEEDTLKTLDPNDSPA' A
#
# COMPACT_ATOMS: atom_id res chain seq x y z
N MET A 1 -2.80 -33.96 -15.56
CA MET A 1 -2.06 -32.83 -14.99
C MET A 1 -3.08 -31.73 -14.75
N SER A 2 -3.64 -31.67 -13.54
CA SER A 2 -4.54 -30.58 -13.14
C SER A 2 -3.91 -29.97 -11.91
N ASP A 3 -3.08 -28.96 -12.15
CA ASP A 3 -2.49 -28.12 -11.13
C ASP A 3 -3.59 -27.12 -10.71
N THR A 4 -4.41 -27.53 -9.75
CA THR A 4 -5.37 -26.64 -9.10
C THR A 4 -4.54 -25.66 -8.28
N ARG A 5 -4.31 -24.45 -8.82
CA ARG A 5 -3.78 -23.36 -8.03
C ARG A 5 -4.83 -23.00 -6.99
N GLU A 6 -4.62 -23.49 -5.77
CA GLU A 6 -5.34 -23.06 -4.59
C GLU A 6 -4.96 -21.59 -4.35
N ASP A 7 -5.77 -20.69 -4.89
CA ASP A 7 -5.67 -19.27 -4.59
C ASP A 7 -6.07 -19.11 -3.11
N PRO A 8 -5.18 -18.68 -2.20
CA PRO A 8 -5.55 -18.52 -0.81
C PRO A 8 -6.60 -17.42 -0.75
N THR A 9 -7.85 -17.81 -0.47
CA THR A 9 -8.93 -16.85 -0.23
C THR A 9 -8.48 -15.96 0.93
N PRO A 10 -8.33 -14.64 0.74
CA PRO A 10 -7.92 -13.75 1.81
C PRO A 10 -8.94 -13.91 2.94
N ASP A 11 -8.43 -14.18 4.13
CA ASP A 11 -9.24 -14.38 5.32
C ASP A 11 -10.13 -13.15 5.49
N GLN A 12 -11.45 -13.34 5.43
CA GLN A 12 -12.41 -12.22 5.42
C GLN A 12 -12.43 -11.48 6.76
N ASP A 13 -11.80 -12.07 7.79
CA ASP A 13 -11.58 -11.48 9.10
C ASP A 13 -10.28 -10.65 9.17
N ALA A 14 -9.49 -10.57 8.09
CA ALA A 14 -8.36 -9.65 8.05
C ALA A 14 -8.87 -8.19 8.01
N PRO A 15 -8.41 -7.31 8.90
CA PRO A 15 -8.84 -5.92 8.91
C PRO A 15 -8.48 -5.28 7.57
N THR A 16 -9.49 -4.71 6.91
CA THR A 16 -9.38 -4.07 5.60
C THR A 16 -8.55 -2.77 5.62
N GLY A 17 -8.14 -2.33 6.81
CA GLY A 17 -7.47 -1.04 7.07
C GLY A 17 -6.20 -1.14 7.91
N GLY A 18 -5.48 -2.26 7.87
CA GLY A 18 -4.27 -2.46 8.69
C GLY A 18 -4.57 -2.80 10.15
N ASP A 19 -3.53 -2.92 10.96
CA ASP A 19 -3.61 -3.15 12.41
C ASP A 19 -3.48 -1.85 13.22
N ASP A 20 -3.62 -1.93 14.56
CA ASP A 20 -3.52 -0.79 15.48
C ASP A 20 -2.21 0.03 15.34
N GLY A 21 -1.15 -0.57 14.80
CA GLY A 21 0.15 0.08 14.58
C GLY A 21 0.31 0.68 13.18
N THR A 22 -0.61 0.39 12.26
CA THR A 22 -0.50 0.78 10.85
C THR A 22 -0.52 2.29 10.68
N GLU A 23 -1.38 3.02 11.41
CA GLU A 23 -1.38 4.50 11.37
C GLU A 23 -0.02 5.08 11.78
N SER A 24 0.62 4.53 12.81
CA SER A 24 1.96 4.96 13.26
C SER A 24 3.08 4.59 12.29
N GLN A 25 2.86 3.61 11.40
CA GLN A 25 3.79 3.24 10.35
C GLN A 25 3.57 4.04 9.06
N LEU A 26 2.37 4.60 8.86
CA LEU A 26 2.07 5.51 7.74
C LEU A 26 2.73 6.88 7.90
N ASP A 27 2.91 7.35 9.14
CA ASP A 27 3.69 8.56 9.44
C ASP A 27 5.22 8.34 9.28
N ALA A 28 5.66 7.12 8.95
CA ALA A 28 7.06 6.86 8.64
C ALA A 28 7.35 7.41 7.23
N ASP A 29 7.49 8.74 7.15
CA ASP A 29 7.88 9.50 5.96
C ASP A 29 9.13 8.89 5.33
N ASN A 30 8.93 7.92 4.45
CA ASN A 30 10.01 7.25 3.77
C ASN A 30 10.27 8.02 2.47
N ALA A 31 11.55 8.17 2.11
CA ALA A 31 11.94 8.94 0.93
C ALA A 31 11.30 8.45 -0.38
N VAL A 32 10.80 7.19 -0.40
CA VAL A 32 10.11 6.59 -1.55
C VAL A 32 8.68 7.09 -1.68
N GLU A 33 7.96 7.24 -0.56
CA GLU A 33 6.61 7.81 -0.52
C GLU A 33 6.62 9.30 -0.92
N GLU A 34 7.60 10.08 -0.46
CA GLU A 34 7.70 11.49 -0.84
C GLU A 34 7.94 11.66 -2.35
N ASP A 35 8.81 10.84 -2.95
CA ASP A 35 9.05 10.84 -4.39
C ASP A 35 7.78 10.45 -5.17
N THR A 36 7.06 9.43 -4.69
CA THR A 36 5.80 9.01 -5.30
C THR A 36 4.72 10.09 -5.20
N LEU A 37 4.59 10.76 -4.05
CA LEU A 37 3.63 11.86 -3.84
C LEU A 37 3.94 13.06 -4.74
N LYS A 38 5.21 13.41 -4.95
CA LYS A 38 5.62 14.46 -5.91
C LYS A 38 5.17 14.14 -7.33
N THR A 39 5.28 12.89 -7.76
CA THR A 39 4.79 12.49 -9.10
C THR A 39 3.27 12.59 -9.27
N LEU A 40 2.52 12.58 -8.15
CA LEU A 40 1.06 12.66 -8.13
C LEU A 40 0.56 14.09 -7.89
N ASP A 41 1.43 15.05 -7.55
CA ASP A 41 1.06 16.45 -7.37
C ASP A 41 0.91 17.14 -8.74
N PRO A 42 -0.30 17.52 -9.16
CA PRO A 42 -0.52 18.22 -10.43
C PRO A 42 0.12 19.63 -10.46
N ASN A 43 0.48 20.18 -9.30
CA ASN A 43 1.18 21.47 -9.19
C ASN A 43 2.70 21.33 -9.27
N ASP A 44 3.24 20.11 -9.10
CA ASP A 44 4.66 19.80 -9.30
C ASP A 44 4.95 19.53 -10.79
N SER A 45 4.49 20.47 -11.64
CA SER A 45 4.81 20.45 -13.06
C SER A 45 6.29 20.79 -13.26
N PRO A 46 7.04 20.04 -14.07
CA PRO A 46 8.44 20.36 -14.35
C PRO A 46 8.54 21.75 -14.98
N ALA A 47 9.41 22.59 -14.41
CA ALA A 47 9.65 23.97 -14.84
C ALA A 47 10.31 24.09 -16.22
#